data_AF-A0A6F9Y2R7-F1
#
_entry.id   AF-A0A6F9Y2R7-F1
#
_cell.length_a   1.000
_cell.length_b   1.000
_cell.length_c   1.000
_cell.angle_alpha   90.00
_cell.angle_beta   90.00
_cell.angle_gamma   90.00
#
_symmetry.space_group_name_H-M   'P 1'
#
loop_
_entity.id
_entity.type
_entity.pdbx_description
1 polymer ?
#
loop_
_entity_poly.entity_id
_entity_poly.type
_entity_poly.pdbx_seq_one_letter_code
_entity_poly.pdbx_strand_id
1 'polypeptide(L)'
;MTVGKRLIKQAENGKEYLLSVGQHAAIIRRTNDGKLQYLELQAPSDYIIGGWQKFEEHLGVTLRDRFGCTKKAYSDLEKTEVMFNLENCDLNTNEFKSLLGYLNTSVNEQQKGIGGDIK
;
A
#
# COMPACT_ATOMS: atom_id res chain seq x y z
N MET A 1 11.42 -3.82 15.32
CA MET A 1 10.08 -3.58 14.75
C MET A 1 10.29 -2.86 13.42
N THR A 2 9.66 -3.28 12.31
CA THR A 2 9.79 -2.58 11.01
C THR A 2 8.99 -1.28 11.04
N VAL A 3 9.37 -0.27 10.25
CA VAL A 3 8.66 1.03 10.20
C VAL A 3 7.22 0.84 9.77
N GLY A 4 6.94 -0.02 8.79
CA GLY A 4 5.56 -0.37 8.41
C GLY A 4 4.68 -0.85 9.57
N LYS A 5 5.21 -1.67 10.51
CA LYS A 5 4.46 -2.04 11.73
C LYS A 5 4.17 -0.84 12.62
N ARG A 6 5.08 0.13 12.70
CA ARG A 6 4.90 1.35 13.50
C ARG A 6 3.88 2.30 12.86
N LEU A 7 3.89 2.43 11.54
CA LEU A 7 2.91 3.25 10.80
C LEU A 7 1.51 2.66 10.94
N ILE A 8 1.33 1.37 10.65
CA ILE A 8 0.04 0.68 10.73
C ILE A 8 -0.59 0.72 12.13
N LYS A 9 0.22 0.75 13.19
CA LYS A 9 -0.27 0.90 14.58
C LYS A 9 -0.92 2.25 14.85
N GLN A 10 -0.60 3.27 14.07
CA GLN A 10 -1.18 4.61 14.18
C GLN A 10 -2.50 4.73 13.41
N ALA A 11 -2.84 3.75 12.55
CA ALA A 11 -4.09 3.76 11.82
C ALA A 11 -5.29 3.63 12.76
N GLU A 12 -6.09 4.69 12.81
CA GLU A 12 -7.33 4.79 13.58
C GLU A 12 -8.46 3.93 12.99
N ASN A 13 -9.40 3.50 13.84
CA ASN A 13 -10.61 2.80 13.40
C ASN A 13 -11.45 3.68 12.47
N GLY A 14 -11.96 3.09 11.40
CA GLY A 14 -12.84 3.76 10.44
C GLY A 14 -12.14 4.65 9.42
N LYS A 15 -10.84 4.89 9.57
CA LYS A 15 -10.05 5.74 8.66
C LYS A 15 -9.26 4.93 7.65
N GLU A 16 -9.03 5.57 6.50
CA GLU A 16 -8.27 4.99 5.38
C GLU A 16 -6.98 5.78 5.15
N TYR A 17 -5.91 5.05 4.85
CA TYR A 17 -4.58 5.62 4.71
C TYR A 17 -3.89 5.09 3.46
N LEU A 18 -3.26 5.96 2.69
CA LEU A 18 -2.30 5.54 1.69
C LEU A 18 -1.00 5.17 2.41
N LEU A 19 -0.60 3.91 2.32
CA LEU A 19 0.65 3.39 2.90
C LEU A 19 1.61 3.01 1.78
N SER A 20 2.83 3.53 1.82
CA SER A 20 3.95 3.09 0.98
C SER A 20 5.08 2.59 1.86
N VAL A 21 5.40 1.30 1.78
CA VAL A 21 6.45 0.65 2.57
C VAL A 21 7.08 -0.49 1.79
N GLY A 22 8.36 -0.79 2.08
CA GLY A 22 9.07 -1.85 1.38
C GLY A 22 9.12 -1.58 -0.12
N GLN A 23 8.51 -2.46 -0.92
CA GLN A 23 8.42 -2.36 -2.38
C GLN A 23 6.98 -2.18 -2.85
N HIS A 24 6.05 -1.77 -1.96
CA HIS A 24 4.62 -1.77 -2.26
C HIS A 24 3.90 -0.54 -1.73
N ALA A 25 2.81 -0.17 -2.43
CA ALA A 25 1.87 0.84 -1.98
C ALA A 25 0.44 0.29 -1.99
N ALA A 26 -0.31 0.55 -0.93
CA ALA A 26 -1.68 0.09 -0.75
C ALA A 26 -2.49 1.11 0.06
N ILE A 27 -3.81 1.14 -0.13
CA ILE A 27 -4.68 1.79 0.84
C ILE A 27 -4.89 0.81 1.98
N ILE A 28 -4.66 1.21 3.22
CA ILE A 28 -4.96 0.40 4.40
C ILE A 28 -6.10 1.02 5.18
N ARG A 29 -6.81 0.18 5.93
CA ARG A 29 -7.77 0.65 6.91
C ARG A 29 -7.84 -0.28 8.11
N ARG A 30 -8.29 0.29 9.23
CA ARG A 30 -8.76 -0.49 10.36
C ARG A 30 -10.28 -0.36 10.40
N THR A 31 -10.97 -1.47 10.25
CA THR A 31 -12.43 -1.49 10.32
C THR A 31 -12.90 -1.15 11.74
N ASN A 32 -14.19 -0.81 11.90
CA ASN A 32 -14.74 -0.45 13.21
C ASN A 32 -14.65 -1.60 14.24
N ASP A 33 -14.59 -2.86 13.79
CA ASP A 33 -14.34 -4.04 14.61
C ASP A 33 -12.84 -4.34 14.83
N GLY A 34 -11.95 -3.40 14.48
CA GLY A 34 -10.52 -3.43 14.76
C GLY A 34 -9.69 -4.26 13.78
N LYS A 35 -10.31 -4.91 12.78
CA LYS A 35 -9.61 -5.73 11.79
C LYS A 35 -8.84 -4.85 10.81
N LEU A 36 -7.62 -5.27 10.50
CA LEU A 36 -6.78 -4.56 9.55
C LEU A 36 -6.99 -5.13 8.15
N GLN A 37 -7.20 -4.23 7.18
CA GLN A 37 -7.39 -4.56 5.78
C GLN A 37 -6.51 -3.68 4.89
N TYR A 38 -6.22 -4.17 3.69
CA TYR A 38 -5.58 -3.38 2.65
C TYR A 38 -6.32 -3.57 1.31
N LEU A 39 -6.31 -2.52 0.50
CA LEU A 39 -6.79 -2.50 -0.86
C LEU A 39 -5.57 -2.29 -1.77
N GLU A 40 -5.40 -3.22 -2.69
CA GLU A 40 -4.36 -3.16 -3.71
C GLU A 40 -4.62 -1.97 -4.63
N LEU A 41 -3.64 -1.08 -4.76
CA LEU A 41 -3.69 0.00 -5.75
C LEU A 41 -3.45 -0.52 -7.15
N GLN A 42 -2.65 -1.59 -7.27
CA GLN A 42 -2.47 -2.34 -8.50
C GLN A 42 -2.52 -3.84 -8.21
N ALA A 43 -3.52 -4.51 -8.77
CA ALA A 43 -3.53 -5.97 -8.83
C ALA A 43 -2.40 -6.42 -9.77
N PRO A 44 -1.43 -7.25 -9.35
CA PRO A 44 -0.35 -7.73 -10.22
C PRO A 44 -0.87 -8.66 -11.34
N SER A 45 -2.07 -9.21 -11.21
CA SER A 45 -2.73 -9.99 -12.26
C SER A 45 -4.25 -10.01 -12.09
N ASP A 46 -4.94 -10.43 -13.15
CA ASP A 46 -6.38 -10.66 -13.25
C ASP A 46 -6.90 -11.70 -12.22
N TYR A 47 -5.98 -12.43 -11.57
CA TYR A 47 -6.25 -13.40 -10.52
C TYR A 47 -6.28 -12.80 -9.11
N ILE A 48 -5.87 -11.54 -8.94
CA ILE A 48 -5.97 -10.84 -7.65
C ILE A 48 -7.34 -10.16 -7.60
N ILE A 49 -8.17 -10.67 -6.70
CA ILE A 49 -9.57 -10.30 -6.50
C ILE A 49 -9.61 -8.83 -6.07
N GLY A 50 -10.32 -8.00 -6.84
CA GLY A 50 -10.60 -6.62 -6.47
C GLY A 50 -11.24 -6.53 -5.08
N GLY A 51 -10.96 -5.43 -4.37
CA GLY A 51 -11.53 -5.17 -3.04
C GLY A 51 -10.58 -5.46 -1.88
N TRP A 52 -11.13 -5.30 -0.67
CA TRP A 52 -10.37 -5.29 0.57
C TRP A 52 -9.86 -6.69 0.95
N GLN A 53 -8.55 -6.82 1.05
CA GLN A 53 -7.85 -7.99 1.55
C GLN A 53 -7.60 -7.85 3.05
N LYS A 54 -7.56 -8.97 3.77
CA LYS A 54 -7.23 -8.97 5.20
C LYS A 54 -5.72 -9.05 5.37
N PHE A 55 -5.19 -8.36 6.36
CA PHE A 55 -3.85 -8.70 6.84
C PHE A 55 -3.87 -10.08 7.51
N GLU A 56 -2.75 -10.79 7.38
CA GLU A 56 -2.51 -12.01 8.13
C GLU A 56 -2.52 -11.72 9.63
N GLU A 57 -2.90 -12.72 10.45
CA GLU A 57 -2.94 -12.61 11.92
C GLU A 57 -1.61 -12.06 12.46
N HIS A 58 -0.51 -12.55 11.89
CA HIS A 58 0.79 -11.95 12.05
C HIS A 58 1.04 -10.89 10.98
N LEU A 59 0.81 -9.62 11.34
CA LEU A 59 1.09 -8.44 10.51
C LEU A 59 2.45 -8.47 9.77
N GLY A 60 3.47 -9.10 10.36
CA GLY A 60 4.79 -9.23 9.74
C GLY A 60 4.82 -10.07 8.46
N VAL A 61 3.89 -11.01 8.29
CA VAL A 61 3.78 -11.89 7.12
C VAL A 61 3.34 -11.06 5.92
N THR A 62 2.22 -10.36 6.00
CA THR A 62 1.77 -9.46 4.92
C THR A 62 2.83 -8.40 4.59
N LEU A 63 3.44 -7.77 5.59
CA LEU A 63 4.49 -6.78 5.34
C LEU A 63 5.69 -7.35 4.58
N ARG A 64 6.13 -8.57 4.90
CA ARG A 64 7.28 -9.22 4.26
C ARG A 64 6.92 -9.76 2.88
N ASP A 65 5.88 -10.60 2.82
CA ASP A 65 5.59 -11.44 1.66
C ASP A 65 4.76 -10.70 0.60
N ARG A 66 3.87 -9.79 1.05
CA ARG A 66 3.07 -8.97 0.14
C ARG A 66 3.72 -7.63 -0.13
N PHE A 67 4.22 -6.94 0.89
CA PHE A 67 4.72 -5.56 0.74
C PHE A 67 6.25 -5.48 0.55
N GLY A 68 6.95 -6.62 0.49
CA GLY A 68 8.40 -6.66 0.26
C GLY A 68 9.24 -6.02 1.37
N CYS A 69 8.69 -5.83 2.57
CA CYS A 69 9.43 -5.21 3.67
C CYS A 69 10.57 -6.13 4.13
N THR A 70 11.81 -5.66 3.98
CA THR A 70 13.01 -6.38 4.42
C THR A 70 13.79 -5.62 5.48
N LYS A 71 14.41 -6.38 6.39
CA LYS A 71 15.36 -5.86 7.38
C LYS A 71 16.72 -5.52 6.75
N LYS A 72 17.03 -6.05 5.56
CA LYS A 72 18.29 -5.73 4.87
C LYS A 72 18.27 -4.26 4.47
N ALA A 73 19.33 -3.53 4.80
CA ALA A 73 19.59 -2.24 4.17
C ALA A 73 19.98 -2.53 2.72
N TYR A 74 19.18 -2.07 1.75
CA TYR A 74 19.71 -1.90 0.41
C TYR A 74 20.57 -0.65 0.49
N SER A 75 21.88 -0.79 0.32
CA SER A 75 22.88 0.26 0.56
C SER A 75 22.66 1.53 -0.25
N ASP A 76 21.87 1.46 -1.33
CA ASP A 76 21.82 2.49 -2.37
C ASP A 76 20.41 3.02 -2.66
N LEU A 77 19.39 2.65 -1.87
CA LEU A 77 18.02 3.13 -2.04
C LEU A 77 17.50 3.80 -0.77
N GLU A 78 17.13 5.09 -0.87
CA GLU A 78 16.38 5.76 0.19
C GLU A 78 15.06 5.02 0.43
N LYS A 79 14.88 4.49 1.65
CA LYS A 79 13.63 3.85 2.05
C LYS A 79 12.63 4.92 2.49
N THR A 80 11.85 5.43 1.55
CA THR A 80 10.74 6.33 1.86
C THR A 80 9.52 5.51 2.29
N GLU A 81 9.44 5.22 3.60
CA GLU A 81 8.29 4.55 4.21
C GLU A 81 7.34 5.59 4.81
N VAL A 82 6.16 5.77 4.19
CA VAL A 82 5.22 6.87 4.50
C VAL A 82 3.78 6.38 4.62
N MET A 83 2.98 7.08 5.42
CA MET A 83 1.55 6.85 5.58
C MET A 83 0.80 8.18 5.62
N PHE A 84 -0.19 8.35 4.74
CA PHE A 84 -1.00 9.56 4.64
C PHE A 84 -2.46 9.25 4.95
N ASN A 85 -3.09 10.04 5.83
CA ASN A 85 -4.53 9.95 6.06
C ASN A 85 -5.28 10.52 4.86
N LEU A 86 -6.10 9.71 4.21
CA LEU A 86 -6.84 10.11 3.01
C LEU A 86 -7.94 11.14 3.29
N GLU A 87 -8.45 11.23 4.52
CA GLU A 87 -9.42 12.26 4.89
C GLU A 87 -8.85 13.68 4.81
N ASN A 88 -7.53 13.81 5.00
CA ASN A 88 -6.82 15.09 4.96
C ASN A 88 -6.23 15.40 3.57
N CYS A 89 -6.44 14.51 2.60
CA CYS A 89 -5.95 14.68 1.25
C CYS A 89 -7.07 15.21 0.35
N ASP A 90 -6.80 16.31 -0.36
CA ASP A 90 -7.66 16.68 -1.49
C ASP A 90 -7.38 15.75 -2.68
N LEU A 91 -8.13 14.65 -2.72
CA LEU A 91 -8.06 13.65 -3.78
C LEU A 91 -8.61 14.19 -5.12
N ASN A 92 -9.19 15.39 -5.14
CA ASN A 92 -9.70 16.02 -6.36
C ASN A 92 -8.67 16.87 -7.11
N THR A 93 -7.45 16.99 -6.59
CA THR A 93 -6.33 17.62 -7.30
C THR A 93 -5.96 16.89 -8.59
N ASN A 94 -5.52 17.64 -9.61
CA ASN A 94 -5.11 17.07 -10.90
C ASN A 94 -3.88 16.18 -10.76
N GLU A 95 -3.01 16.50 -9.81
CA GLU A 95 -1.81 15.75 -9.43
C GLU A 95 -2.19 14.38 -8.86
N PHE A 96 -3.16 14.34 -7.93
CA PHE A 96 -3.62 13.07 -7.37
C PHE A 96 -4.40 12.24 -8.39
N LYS A 97 -5.21 12.87 -9.25
CA LYS A 97 -5.88 12.18 -10.36
C LYS A 97 -4.88 11.63 -11.37
N SER A 98 -3.80 12.35 -11.64
CA SER A 98 -2.71 11.87 -12.51
C SER A 98 -1.97 10.70 -11.87
N LEU A 99 -1.65 10.79 -10.56
CA LEU A 99 -1.06 9.69 -9.78
C LEU A 99 -1.97 8.44 -9.77
N LEU A 100 -3.27 8.62 -9.53
CA LEU A 100 -4.26 7.55 -9.65
C LEU A 100 -4.40 7.04 -11.08
N GLY A 101 -4.17 7.88 -12.09
CA GLY A 101 -4.12 7.50 -13.50
C GLY A 101 -3.01 6.50 -13.78
N TYR A 102 -1.83 6.68 -13.19
CA TYR A 102 -0.73 5.70 -13.23
C TYR A 102 -1.05 4.42 -12.45
N LEU A 103 -1.86 4.50 -11.40
CA LEU A 103 -2.26 3.36 -10.58
C LEU A 103 -3.41 2.56 -11.22
N ASN A 104 -4.37 3.21 -11.88
CA ASN A 104 -5.55 2.60 -12.52
C ASN A 104 -5.48 2.60 -14.06
N THR A 105 -4.28 2.67 -14.65
CA THR A 105 -4.10 2.55 -16.10
C THR A 105 -4.48 1.16 -16.61
N SER A 106 -4.92 1.07 -17.86
CA SER A 106 -5.21 -0.20 -18.52
C SER A 106 -3.99 -1.14 -18.47
N VAL A 107 -4.19 -2.46 -18.50
CA VAL A 107 -3.09 -3.46 -18.37
C VAL A 107 -1.91 -3.15 -19.29
N ASN A 108 -2.19 -2.57 -20.46
CA ASN A 108 -1.23 -2.26 -21.51
C ASN A 108 -0.48 -0.93 -21.30
N GLU A 109 -0.93 -0.10 -20.36
CA GLU A 109 -0.38 1.23 -20.05
C GLU A 109 0.25 1.28 -18.64
N GLN A 110 0.13 0.20 -17.87
CA GLN A 110 0.73 0.09 -16.54
C GLN A 110 2.26 0.07 -16.62
N GLN A 111 2.90 1.02 -15.93
CA GLN A 111 4.36 1.10 -15.74
C GLN A 111 4.81 0.25 -14.54
N LYS A 112 4.25 -0.95 -14.38
CA LYS A 112 4.54 -1.82 -13.23
C LYS A 112 5.50 -2.95 -13.57
N GLY A 113 6.38 -3.27 -12.63
CA GLY A 113 7.14 -4.49 -12.56
C GLY A 113 6.25 -5.68 -12.17
N ILE A 114 6.79 -6.89 -12.28
CA ILE A 114 6.07 -8.15 -11.99
C ILE A 114 5.54 -8.18 -10.54
N GLY A 115 6.18 -7.45 -9.62
CA GLY A 115 5.80 -7.37 -8.21
C GLY A 115 4.81 -6.26 -7.85
N GLY A 116 4.43 -5.38 -8.79
CA GLY A 116 3.68 -4.15 -8.48
C GLY A 116 4.55 -2.94 -8.11
N ASP A 117 5.87 -3.08 -8.22
CA ASP A 117 6.88 -2.02 -8.20
C ASP A 117 6.83 -1.16 -9.49
N ILE A 118 7.40 0.06 -9.47
CA ILE A 118 7.46 0.93 -10.67
C ILE A 118 8.61 0.44 -11.59
N LYS A 119 8.36 0.36 -12.90
CA LYS A 119 9.40 0.11 -13.92
C LYS A 119 10.39 1.27 -14.09
#